data_AF-A0A962YYM5-F1
#
_entry.id   AF-A0A962YYM5-F1
#
_cell.length_a   1.000
_cell.length_b   1.000
_cell.length_c   1.000
_cell.angle_alpha   90.00
_cell.angle_beta   90.00
_cell.angle_gamma   90.00
#
_symmetry.space_group_name_H-M   'P 1'
#
loop_
_entity.id
_entity.type
_entity.pdbx_description
1 polymer ?
#
loop_
_entity_poly.entity_id
_entity_poly.type
_entity_poly.pdbx_seq_one_letter_code
_entity_poly.pdbx_strand_id
1 'polypeptide(L)'
;MAMVEILQYPDKRLGNKGKTVTDFGPETQKIIDDMYETLYNTENCAALAMTQLDFADPLRITVIDFSPKKDQPLCLVNPEITPLTSEPFDQDEGCMSVPGGI
;
A
#
# COMPACT_ATOMS: atom_id res chain seq x y z
N MET A 1 1.06 -9.09 -14.31
CA MET A 1 1.77 -9.45 -13.06
C MET A 1 0.89 -10.40 -12.26
N ALA A 2 1.24 -10.77 -11.03
CA ALA A 2 0.39 -11.62 -10.19
C ALA A 2 -0.38 -10.76 -9.18
N MET A 3 -1.67 -11.06 -8.99
CA MET A 3 -2.40 -10.53 -7.83
C MET A 3 -1.89 -11.18 -6.55
N VAL A 4 -1.75 -10.38 -5.50
CA VAL A 4 -1.33 -10.79 -4.17
C VAL A 4 -2.51 -10.62 -3.21
N GLU A 5 -2.69 -11.56 -2.29
CA GLU A 5 -3.79 -11.52 -1.33
C GLU A 5 -3.65 -10.32 -0.38
N ILE A 6 -4.75 -9.59 -0.16
CA ILE A 6 -4.83 -8.53 0.83
C ILE A 6 -5.20 -9.13 2.19
N LEU A 7 -4.28 -9.01 3.13
CA LEU A 7 -4.43 -9.46 4.51
C LEU A 7 -5.55 -8.69 5.21
N GLN A 8 -6.32 -9.40 6.04
CA GLN A 8 -7.46 -8.86 6.78
C GLN A 8 -7.18 -8.83 8.28
N TYR A 9 -7.56 -7.74 8.96
CA TYR A 9 -7.52 -7.66 10.42
C TYR A 9 -8.41 -8.76 11.03
N PRO A 10 -7.96 -9.48 12.08
CA PRO A 10 -6.81 -9.20 12.96
C PRO A 10 -5.51 -9.97 12.64
N ASP A 11 -5.17 -10.20 11.37
CA ASP A 11 -3.91 -10.86 11.00
C ASP A 11 -2.70 -10.11 11.59
N LYS A 12 -1.89 -10.83 12.39
CA LYS A 12 -0.73 -10.26 13.10
C LYS A 12 0.35 -9.74 12.16
N ARG A 13 0.41 -10.24 10.92
CA ARG A 13 1.36 -9.78 9.89
C ARG A 13 1.18 -8.31 9.55
N LEU A 14 -0.04 -7.77 9.68
CA LEU A 14 -0.31 -6.34 9.50
C LEU A 14 0.45 -5.45 10.50
N GLY A 15 0.91 -6.00 11.63
CA GLY A 15 1.74 -5.31 12.61
C GLY A 15 3.24 -5.32 12.30
N ASN A 16 3.68 -5.98 11.21
CA ASN A 16 5.08 -6.06 10.84
C ASN A 16 5.59 -4.70 10.33
N LYS A 17 6.77 -4.28 10.84
CA LYS A 17 7.42 -3.07 10.36
C LYS A 17 8.08 -3.31 9.00
N GLY A 18 7.77 -2.46 8.03
CA GLY A 18 8.41 -2.48 6.71
C GLY A 18 9.92 -2.22 6.79
N LYS A 19 10.72 -3.07 6.15
CA LYS A 19 12.17 -2.91 6.02
C LYS A 19 12.49 -1.83 4.98
N THR A 20 13.57 -1.08 5.21
CA THR A 20 14.05 -0.09 4.23
C THR A 20 14.46 -0.79 2.94
N VAL A 21 13.99 -0.27 1.81
CA VAL A 21 14.46 -0.69 0.49
C VAL A 21 15.87 -0.16 0.28
N THR A 22 16.84 -1.05 0.09
CA THR A 22 18.24 -0.70 -0.19
C THR A 22 18.65 -0.99 -1.62
N ASP A 23 17.91 -1.86 -2.30
CA ASP A 23 18.13 -2.22 -3.70
C ASP A 23 16.85 -1.93 -4.51
N PHE A 24 17.03 -1.23 -5.63
CA PHE A 24 15.97 -0.81 -6.55
C PHE A 24 16.06 -1.58 -7.87
N GLY A 25 16.46 -2.85 -7.76
CA GLY A 25 16.61 -3.75 -8.90
C GLY A 25 15.31 -4.36 -9.41
N PRO A 26 15.41 -5.35 -10.31
CA PRO A 26 14.27 -6.00 -10.96
C PRO A 26 13.27 -6.64 -10.00
N GLU A 27 13.74 -7.18 -8.87
CA GLU A 27 12.86 -7.77 -7.84
C GLU A 27 11.96 -6.71 -7.17
N THR A 28 12.52 -5.55 -6.84
CA THR A 28 11.76 -4.42 -6.27
C THR A 28 10.73 -3.91 -7.27
N GLN A 29 11.10 -3.81 -8.56
CA GLN A 29 10.15 -3.43 -9.61
C GLN A 29 9.02 -4.46 -9.74
N LYS A 30 9.34 -5.76 -9.73
CA LYS A 30 8.34 -6.82 -9.79
C LYS A 30 7.34 -6.73 -8.63
N ILE A 31 7.82 -6.47 -7.41
CA ILE A 31 6.95 -6.25 -6.24
C ILE A 31 6.01 -5.07 -6.49
N ILE A 32 6.53 -3.94 -6.94
CA ILE A 32 5.72 -2.74 -7.23
C ILE A 32 4.65 -3.05 -8.29
N ASP A 33 5.02 -3.78 -9.34
CA ASP A 33 4.07 -4.13 -10.41
C ASP A 33 2.99 -5.12 -9.91
N ASP A 34 3.34 -6.11 -9.07
CA ASP A 34 2.39 -7.02 -8.42
C ASP A 34 1.45 -6.23 -7.46
N MET A 35 1.96 -5.19 -6.78
CA MET A 35 1.16 -4.29 -5.93
C MET A 35 0.16 -3.47 -6.76
N TYR A 36 0.58 -2.92 -7.90
CA TYR A 36 -0.32 -2.19 -8.80
C TYR A 36 -1.35 -3.11 -9.47
N GLU A 37 -0.94 -4.31 -9.88
CA GLU A 37 -1.87 -5.33 -10.39
C GLU A 37 -2.95 -5.62 -9.35
N THR A 38 -2.57 -5.79 -8.08
CA THR A 38 -3.53 -5.99 -6.98
C THR A 38 -4.42 -4.77 -6.78
N LEU A 39 -3.85 -3.55 -6.77
CA LEU A 39 -4.61 -2.30 -6.61
C LEU A 39 -5.69 -2.15 -7.69
N TYR A 40 -5.34 -2.35 -8.96
CA TYR A 40 -6.26 -2.13 -10.07
C TYR A 40 -7.32 -3.22 -10.24
N ASN A 41 -7.06 -4.43 -9.73
CA ASN A 41 -8.03 -5.52 -9.71
C ASN A 41 -8.84 -5.57 -8.39
N THR A 42 -8.65 -4.62 -7.47
CA THR A 42 -9.43 -4.52 -6.23
C THR A 42 -10.42 -3.36 -6.32
N GLU A 43 -11.71 -3.66 -6.20
CA GLU A 43 -12.77 -2.64 -6.25
C GLU A 43 -12.61 -1.61 -5.12
N ASN A 44 -12.86 -0.33 -5.46
CA ASN A 44 -12.75 0.81 -4.53
C ASN A 44 -11.39 0.95 -3.81
N CYS A 45 -10.34 0.30 -4.32
CA CYS A 45 -9.00 0.43 -3.77
C CYS A 45 -8.30 1.66 -4.36
N ALA A 46 -7.85 2.58 -3.51
CA ALA A 46 -7.12 3.78 -3.91
C ALA A 46 -5.62 3.71 -3.57
N ALA A 47 -5.23 2.88 -2.60
CA ALA A 47 -3.84 2.73 -2.16
C ALA A 47 -3.62 1.38 -1.51
N LEU A 48 -2.39 0.87 -1.61
CA LEU A 48 -1.91 -0.32 -0.90
C LEU A 48 -0.47 -0.10 -0.39
N ALA A 49 -0.24 -0.41 0.88
CA ALA A 49 1.09 -0.61 1.42
C ALA A 49 1.50 -2.08 1.30
N MET A 50 2.78 -2.38 1.08
CA MET A 50 3.26 -3.76 0.95
C MET A 50 2.94 -4.62 2.19
N THR A 51 2.90 -4.01 3.39
CA THR A 51 2.50 -4.69 4.65
C THR A 51 1.07 -5.24 4.62
N GLN A 52 0.19 -4.71 3.78
CA GLN A 52 -1.18 -5.20 3.63
C GLN A 52 -1.29 -6.44 2.75
N LEU A 53 -0.21 -6.83 2.08
CA LEU A 53 -0.20 -7.90 1.09
C LEU A 53 0.56 -9.10 1.65
N ASP A 54 0.20 -10.31 1.21
CA ASP A 54 0.84 -11.55 1.67
C ASP A 54 2.26 -11.75 1.09
N PHE A 55 3.17 -10.88 1.49
CA PHE A 55 4.61 -11.00 1.30
C PHE A 55 5.28 -11.45 2.60
N ALA A 56 6.31 -12.29 2.48
CA ALA A 56 7.02 -12.81 3.64
C ALA A 56 7.75 -11.73 4.47
N ASP A 57 8.29 -10.71 3.79
CA ASP A 57 9.07 -9.64 4.38
C ASP A 57 8.66 -8.29 3.75
N PRO A 58 7.75 -7.52 4.37
CA PRO A 58 7.29 -6.27 3.77
C PRO A 58 8.41 -5.23 3.76
N LEU A 59 8.51 -4.53 2.63
CA LEU A 59 9.38 -3.38 2.43
C LEU A 59 8.57 -2.08 2.59
N ARG A 60 9.25 -0.96 2.79
CA ARG A 60 8.64 0.38 2.85
C ARG A 60 8.25 0.87 1.46
N ILE A 61 7.21 0.26 0.90
CA ILE A 61 6.66 0.58 -0.42
C ILE A 61 5.15 0.82 -0.27
N THR A 62 4.67 1.87 -0.91
CA THR A 62 3.25 2.21 -1.00
C THR A 62 2.92 2.61 -2.43
N VAL A 63 1.89 2.00 -3.00
CA VAL A 63 1.34 2.37 -4.31
C VAL A 63 0.00 3.05 -4.12
N ILE A 64 -0.25 4.10 -4.90
CA ILE A 64 -1.41 4.98 -4.76
C ILE A 64 -1.91 5.35 -6.15
N ASP A 65 -3.22 5.30 -6.35
CA ASP A 65 -3.89 5.94 -7.48
C ASP A 65 -5.33 6.35 -7.10
N PHE A 66 -5.51 7.65 -6.82
CA PHE A 66 -6.80 8.27 -6.54
C PHE A 66 -7.53 8.75 -7.80
N SER A 67 -6.91 8.66 -8.98
CA SER A 67 -7.53 9.14 -10.21
C SER A 67 -8.73 8.26 -10.57
N PRO A 68 -9.85 8.84 -11.00
CA PRO A 68 -11.03 8.05 -11.41
C PRO A 68 -10.75 7.12 -12.59
N LYS A 69 -9.76 7.46 -13.42
CA LYS A 69 -9.37 6.71 -14.62
C LYS A 69 -8.24 5.71 -14.38
N LYS A 70 -7.66 5.69 -13.17
CA LYS A 70 -6.48 4.87 -12.83
C LYS A 70 -5.29 5.15 -13.78
N ASP A 71 -5.02 6.43 -14.01
CA ASP A 71 -3.99 6.94 -14.92
C ASP A 71 -2.99 7.90 -14.25
N GLN A 72 -3.00 8.01 -12.91
CA GLN A 72 -2.06 8.83 -12.14
C GLN A 72 -1.39 8.03 -11.01
N PRO A 73 -0.61 7.00 -11.35
CA PRO A 73 0.06 6.17 -10.36
C PRO A 73 1.13 6.95 -9.61
N LEU A 74 1.17 6.76 -8.29
CA LEU A 74 2.21 7.25 -7.40
C LEU A 74 2.79 6.09 -6.59
N CYS A 75 4.10 5.86 -6.74
CA CYS A 75 4.84 4.90 -5.93
C CYS A 75 5.75 5.64 -4.96
N LEU A 76 5.58 5.39 -3.67
CA LEU A 76 6.41 5.92 -2.60
C LEU A 76 7.29 4.80 -2.06
N VAL A 77 8.61 4.98 -2.13
CA VAL A 77 9.58 4.05 -1.58
C VAL A 77 10.41 4.72 -0.51
N ASN A 78 10.52 4.09 0.66
CA ASN A 78 11.10 4.66 1.87
C ASN A 78 10.59 6.08 2.20
N PRO A 79 9.27 6.37 2.12
CA PRO A 79 8.78 7.72 2.36
C PRO A 79 9.04 8.17 3.81
N GLU A 80 9.30 9.46 3.96
CA GLU A 80 9.35 10.17 5.23
C GLU A 80 8.39 11.36 5.17
N ILE A 81 7.69 11.63 6.27
CA ILE A 81 6.68 12.69 6.34
C ILE A 81 7.25 13.86 7.14
N THR A 82 7.22 15.05 6.55
CA THR A 82 7.46 16.32 7.26
C THR A 82 6.12 17.05 7.42
N PRO A 83 5.55 17.15 8.63
CA PRO A 83 4.27 17.82 8.84
C PRO A 83 4.34 19.29 8.45
N LEU A 84 3.33 19.76 7.70
CA LEU A 84 3.21 21.18 7.34
C LEU A 84 2.48 21.99 8.42
N THR A 85 1.66 21.33 9.23
CA THR A 85 0.91 21.90 10.35
C THR A 85 0.85 20.90 11.50
N SER A 86 0.59 21.38 12.71
CA SER A 86 0.33 20.55 13.90
C SER A 86 -1.17 20.33 14.15
N GLU A 87 -2.05 20.96 13.38
CA GLU A 87 -3.50 20.84 13.56
C GLU A 87 -4.01 19.54 12.89
N PRO A 88 -4.72 18.68 13.63
CA PRO A 88 -5.34 17.49 13.05
C PRO A 88 -6.55 17.87 12.19
N PHE A 89 -6.88 17.01 11.23
CA PHE A 89 -8.09 17.11 10.41
C PHE A 89 -8.86 15.80 10.52
N ASP A 90 -10.14 15.89 10.87
CA ASP A 90 -11.01 14.73 11.01
C ASP A 90 -11.59 14.33 9.65
N GLN A 91 -11.44 13.07 9.29
CA GLN A 91 -11.92 12.51 8.03
C GLN A 91 -12.32 11.04 8.24
N ASP A 92 -13.43 10.63 7.64
CA ASP A 92 -13.79 9.21 7.57
C ASP A 92 -12.83 8.50 6.60
N GLU A 93 -12.24 7.40 7.07
CA GLU A 93 -11.27 6.59 6.33
C GLU A 93 -11.74 5.14 6.20
N GLY A 94 -11.48 4.54 5.04
CA GLY A 94 -11.65 3.11 4.76
C GLY A 94 -10.31 2.42 4.56
N CYS A 95 -10.24 1.11 4.80
CA CYS A 95 -9.04 0.32 4.61
C CYS A 95 -9.35 -1.07 4.02
N MET A 96 -8.61 -1.47 2.98
CA MET A 96 -8.79 -2.77 2.33
C MET A 96 -8.48 -3.97 3.25
N SER A 97 -7.81 -3.74 4.37
CA SER A 97 -7.50 -4.75 5.38
C SER A 97 -8.47 -4.75 6.57
N VAL A 98 -9.49 -3.87 6.58
CA VAL A 98 -10.49 -3.78 7.65
C VAL A 98 -11.89 -3.85 7.01
N PRO A 99 -12.44 -5.07 6.83
CA PRO A 99 -13.72 -5.23 6.15
C PRO A 99 -14.86 -4.63 6.97
N GLY A 100 -15.74 -3.88 6.31
CA GLY A 100 -16.83 -3.16 6.97
C GLY A 100 -16.41 -1.85 7.66
N GLY A 101 -15.16 -1.41 7.47
CA GLY A 101 -14.82 0.02 7.61
C GLY A 101 -15.67 0.87 6.66
N ILE A 102 -15.96 2.09 7.07
CA ILE A 102 -16.96 2.99 6.46
C ILE A 102 -16.73 3.19 4.96
#